data_AF-A0A2P5AAZ7-F1
#
_entry.id   AF-A0A2P5AAZ7-F1
#
_cell.length_a   1.000
_cell.length_b   1.000
_cell.length_c   1.000
_cell.angle_alpha   90.00
_cell.angle_beta   90.00
_cell.angle_gamma   90.00
#
_symmetry.space_group_name_H-M   'P 1'
#
loop_
_entity.id
_entity.type
_entity.pdbx_description
1 polymer ?
#
loop_
_entity_poly.entity_id
_entity_poly.type
_entity_poly.pdbx_seq_one_letter_code
_entity_poly.pdbx_strand_id
1 'polypeptide(L)' 'LGNYGTKKKGLEFMDPVLKSSCPQNEFLRYLHVGLLCVQEDASIRPTMSFVALMLKSDESTISLSTP' A
#
# COMPACT_ATOMS: atom_id res chain seq x y z
N LEU A 1 -18.13 -7.24 -6.00
CA LEU A 1 -17.45 -8.44 -5.44
C LEU A 1 -15.95 -8.55 -5.79
N GLY A 2 -15.37 -7.74 -6.69
CA GLY A 2 -14.00 -7.95 -7.21
C GLY A 2 -12.81 -7.54 -6.31
N ASN A 3 -13.00 -6.70 -5.28
CA ASN A 3 -11.88 -6.09 -4.54
C ASN A 3 -11.62 -6.72 -3.16
N TYR A 4 -12.50 -7.61 -2.69
CA TYR A 4 -12.35 -8.26 -1.39
C TYR A 4 -11.29 -9.37 -1.40
N GLY A 5 -11.10 -10.03 -2.55
CA GLY A 5 -10.15 -11.14 -2.68
C GLY A 5 -8.68 -10.71 -2.56
N THR A 6 -8.32 -9.57 -3.16
CA THR A 6 -6.95 -9.03 -3.09
C THR A 6 -6.63 -8.45 -1.72
N LYS A 7 -7.58 -7.75 -1.09
CA LYS A 7 -7.43 -7.25 0.29
C LYS A 7 -7.24 -8.38 1.30
N LYS A 8 -8.00 -9.47 1.17
CA LYS A 8 -7.85 -10.65 2.04
C LYS A 8 -6.45 -11.27 1.94
N LYS A 9 -5.94 -11.48 0.72
CA LYS A 9 -4.56 -12.01 0.52
C LYS A 9 -3.50 -11.10 1.11
N GLY A 10 -3.65 -9.77 1.00
CA GLY A 10 -2.70 -8.83 1.59
C GLY A 10 -2.63 -8.96 3.12
N LEU A 11 -3.77 -9.12 3.79
CA LEU A 11 -3.84 -9.24 5.25
C LEU A 11 -3.27 -10.56 5.79
N GLU A 12 -3.09 -11.59 4.95
CA GLU A 12 -2.41 -12.83 5.33
C GLU A 12 -0.93 -12.60 5.66
N PHE A 13 -0.33 -11.53 5.13
CA PHE A 13 1.05 -11.13 5.41
C PHE A 13 1.17 -10.24 6.66
N MET A 14 0.07 -9.92 7.33
CA MET A 14 0.08 -9.06 8.52
C MET A 14 0.62 -9.82 9.73
N ASP A 15 1.73 -9.33 10.27
CA ASP A 15 2.33 -9.87 11.49
C ASP A 15 1.30 -9.87 12.64
N PRO A 16 1.16 -10.98 13.40
CA PRO A 16 0.26 -11.05 14.55
C PRO A 16 0.40 -9.92 15.55
N VAL A 17 1.61 -9.40 15.79
CA VAL A 17 1.87 -8.28 16.71
C VAL A 17 1.20 -7.00 16.22
N LEU A 18 1.07 -6.81 14.91
CA LEU A 18 0.45 -5.62 14.33
C LEU A 18 -1.08 -5.69 14.34
N LYS A 19 -1.69 -6.87 14.54
CA LYS A 19 -3.15 -7.06 14.43
C LYS A 19 -3.95 -6.24 15.43
N SER A 20 -3.38 -5.93 16.60
CA SER A 20 -4.02 -5.13 17.64
C SER A 20 -3.68 -3.63 17.58
N SER A 21 -2.57 -3.26 16.92
CA SER A 21 -2.02 -1.90 16.96
C SER A 21 -2.08 -1.16 15.62
N CYS A 22 -2.26 -1.87 14.51
CA CYS A 22 -2.28 -1.29 13.17
C CYS A 22 -3.63 -1.57 12.48
N PRO A 23 -4.39 -0.54 12.11
CA PRO A 23 -5.60 -0.71 11.31
C PRO A 23 -5.31 -1.44 9.99
N GLN A 24 -6.20 -2.37 9.60
CA GLN A 24 -6.01 -3.20 8.40
C GLN A 24 -5.87 -2.37 7.11
N ASN A 25 -6.57 -1.25 7.02
CA ASN A 25 -6.46 -0.31 5.90
C ASN A 25 -5.09 0.37 5.85
N GLU A 26 -4.53 0.75 7.00
CA GLU A 26 -3.18 1.30 7.08
C GLU A 26 -2.13 0.25 6.70
N PHE A 27 -2.26 -0.96 7.21
CA PHE A 27 -1.36 -2.05 6.85
C PHE A 27 -1.36 -2.31 5.34
N LEU A 28 -2.55 -2.42 4.72
CA LEU A 28 -2.67 -2.63 3.28
C LEU A 28 -2.07 -1.47 2.47
N ARG A 29 -2.17 -0.24 2.98
CA ARG A 29 -1.51 0.93 2.38
C ARG A 29 0.01 0.82 2.46
N TYR A 30 0.56 0.49 3.63
CA TYR A 30 2.02 0.31 3.78
C TYR A 30 2.55 -0.82 2.91
N LEU A 31 1.81 -1.94 2.84
CA LEU A 31 2.14 -3.04 1.94
C LEU A 31 2.16 -2.57 0.48
N HIS A 32 1.14 -1.84 0.03
CA HIS A 32 1.06 -1.32 -1.33
C HIS A 32 2.22 -0.35 -1.65
N VAL A 33 2.51 0.59 -0.75
CA VAL A 33 3.63 1.55 -0.89
C VAL A 33 4.95 0.80 -0.95
N GLY A 34 5.16 -0.18 -0.06
CA GLY A 34 6.36 -1.01 -0.04
C GLY A 34 6.57 -1.76 -1.36
N LEU A 35 5.50 -2.35 -1.91
CA LEU A 35 5.55 -3.03 -3.21
C LEU A 35 5.89 -2.08 -4.36
N LEU A 36 5.34 -0.87 -4.38
CA LEU A 36 5.69 0.14 -5.40
C LEU A 36 7.17 0.57 -5.32
N CYS A 37 7.75 0.62 -4.12
CA CYS A 37 9.14 1.04 -3.94
C CYS A 37 10.18 0.00 -4.44
N VAL A 38 9.78 -1.26 -4.54
CA VAL A 38 10.68 -2.38 -4.92
C VAL A 38 10.43 -2.91 -6.32
N GLN A 39 9.65 -2.18 -7.13
CA GLN A 39 9.34 -2.58 -8.50
C GLN A 39 10.61 -2.77 -9.33
N GLU A 40 10.61 -3.79 -10.18
CA GLU A 40 11.75 -4.12 -11.04
C GLU A 40 12.10 -2.95 -11.97
N ASP A 41 11.09 -2.38 -12.62
CA ASP A 41 11.24 -1.16 -13.39
C ASP A 41 11.41 0.06 -12.46
N ALA A 42 12.58 0.68 -12.54
CA ALA A 42 12.91 1.86 -11.73
C ALA A 42 12.08 3.09 -12.10
N SER A 43 11.55 3.17 -13.33
CA SER A 43 10.77 4.32 -13.80
C SER A 43 9.40 4.44 -13.13
N ILE A 44 8.85 3.33 -12.63
CA ILE A 44 7.56 3.29 -11.93
C ILE A 44 7.70 3.38 -10.41
N ARG A 45 8.93 3.44 -9.89
CA ARG A 45 9.15 3.61 -8.45
C ARG A 45 8.75 5.03 -8.03
N PRO A 46 8.02 5.19 -6.92
CA PRO A 46 7.60 6.51 -6.47
C PRO A 46 8.78 7.33 -5.95
N THR A 47 8.72 8.65 -6.13
CA THR A 47 9.65 9.55 -5.45
C THR A 47 9.39 9.57 -3.94
N MET A 48 10.41 9.90 -3.14
CA MET A 48 10.25 9.95 -1.67
C MET A 48 9.20 10.97 -1.22
N SER A 49 9.04 12.07 -1.94
CA SER A 49 7.98 13.05 -1.67
C SER A 49 6.59 12.46 -1.94
N PHE A 50 6.45 11.69 -3.02
CA PHE A 50 5.20 11.00 -3.31
C PHE A 50 4.89 9.93 -2.26
N VAL A 51 5.87 9.11 -1.86
CA VAL A 51 5.74 8.15 -0.74
C VAL A 51 5.25 8.86 0.53
N ALA A 52 5.85 9.99 0.90
CA ALA A 52 5.42 10.75 2.08
C ALA A 52 3.97 11.27 1.97
N LEU A 53 3.52 11.61 0.76
CA LEU A 53 2.11 11.94 0.51
C LEU A 53 1.22 10.71 0.70
N MET A 54 1.57 9.56 0.09
CA MET A 54 0.80 8.31 0.21
C MET A 54 0.60 7.90 1.67
N LEU A 55 1.64 8.04 2.50
CA LEU A 55 1.61 7.66 3.92
C LEU A 55 0.76 8.62 4.78
N LYS A 56 0.57 9.87 4.34
CA LYS A 56 -0.23 10.88 5.04
C LYS A 56 -1.70 10.87 4.62
N SER A 57 -2.03 10.34 3.45
CA SER A 57 -3.40 10.35 2.91
C SER A 57 -4.25 9.22 3.51
N ASP A 58 -5.44 9.55 4.02
CA ASP A 58 -6.41 8.59 4.56
C ASP A 58 -7.18 7.81 3.47
N GLU A 59 -7.10 8.25 2.21
CA GLU A 59 -7.93 7.75 1.12
C GLU A 59 -7.12 6.99 0.06
N SER A 60 -7.54 5.76 -0.21
CA SER A 60 -6.96 4.80 -1.17
C SER A 60 -7.21 5.15 -2.65
N THR A 61 -7.16 6.43 -3.02
CA THR A 61 -7.39 6.90 -4.39
C THR A 61 -6.16 7.60 -4.92
N ILE A 62 -5.02 6.92 -4.87
CA ILE A 62 -3.95 7.25 -5.80
C ILE A 62 -4.33 6.55 -7.09
N SER A 63 -5.15 7.25 -7.88
CA SER A 63 -5.30 6.97 -9.29
C SER A 63 -3.89 6.93 -9.85
N LEU A 64 -3.44 5.76 -10.28
CA LEU A 64 -2.18 5.55 -10.95
C LEU A 64 -2.27 6.18 -12.34
N SER A 65 -2.40 7.50 -12.40
CA SER A 65 -2.05 8.26 -13.59
C SER A 65 -0.53 8.36 -13.59
N THR A 66 0.11 7.32 -14.11
CA THR A 66 1.45 7.42 -14.69
C THR A 66 1.42 8.47 -15.81
N PRO A 67 2.49 9.24 -16.04
CA PRO A 67 2.79 9.74 -17.38
C PRO A 67 3.04 8.58 -18.35
#